data_AF-A0A4P9ZU51-F1
#
_entry.id   AF-A0A4P9ZU51-F1
#
_cell.length_a   1.000
_cell.length_b   1.000
_cell.length_c   1.000
_cell.angle_alpha   90.00
_cell.angle_beta   90.00
_cell.angle_gamma   90.00
#
_symmetry.space_group_name_H-M   'P 1'
#
loop_
_entity.id
_entity.type
_entity.pdbx_description
1 polymer ?
#
loop_
_entity_poly.entity_id
_entity_poly.type
_entity_poly.pdbx_seq_one_letter_code
_entity_poly.pdbx_strand_id
1 'polypeptide(L)'
;MVDNKPIALDDMYNPRWTSGIGVEKEGVCPLCWINGELRTFRTKVSAYWYHMNFFHGISSATCQPYEPPRAVRQVVLTTRLMMEGYCHQCSQWIPLESIKIITVNVRQIYWWKHAQKCHIFPVSKPSPSLPPTIHPTRNTRKRQLTTSNTI
;
A
#
# COMPACT_ATOMS: atom_id res chain seq x y z
N MET A 1 21.52 -2.62 25.31
CA MET A 1 21.23 -2.37 23.89
C MET A 1 22.49 -2.65 23.10
N VAL A 2 22.39 -3.38 22.00
CA VAL A 2 23.51 -3.70 21.11
C VAL A 2 23.39 -2.81 19.87
N ASP A 3 24.46 -2.09 19.51
CA ASP A 3 24.54 -1.33 18.26
C ASP A 3 24.61 -2.29 17.08
N ASN A 4 23.66 -2.16 16.16
CA ASN A 4 23.64 -2.92 14.92
C ASN A 4 24.24 -2.03 13.84
N LYS A 5 25.37 -2.48 13.28
CA LYS A 5 25.94 -1.83 12.11
C LYS A 5 24.94 -1.94 10.94
N PRO A 6 24.64 -0.84 10.23
CA PRO A 6 23.82 -0.87 9.02
C PRO A 6 24.41 -1.83 7.99
N ILE A 7 23.55 -2.53 7.26
CA ILE A 7 24.00 -3.48 6.22
C ILE A 7 24.59 -2.70 5.04
N ALA A 8 23.98 -1.57 4.69
CA ALA A 8 24.42 -0.61 3.69
C ALA A 8 24.41 0.81 4.27
N LEU A 9 25.13 1.74 3.63
CA LEU A 9 25.21 3.14 4.08
C LEU A 9 23.85 3.85 4.06
N ASP A 10 22.97 3.44 3.16
CA ASP A 10 21.64 4.00 2.93
C ASP A 10 20.52 3.17 3.58
N ASP A 11 20.83 2.16 4.39
CA ASP A 11 19.84 1.29 5.03
C ASP A 11 18.95 2.07 6.01
N MET A 12 17.70 2.30 5.61
CA MET A 12 16.68 2.98 6.41
C MET A 12 15.80 2.01 7.19
N TYR A 13 15.93 0.70 6.98
CA TYR A 13 15.02 -0.30 7.54
C TYR A 13 15.54 -0.94 8.82
N ASN A 14 16.81 -1.33 8.87
CA ASN A 14 17.29 -2.15 9.98
C ASN A 14 17.37 -1.35 11.29
N PRO A 15 16.99 -1.96 12.44
CA PRO A 15 17.00 -1.27 13.71
C PRO A 15 18.43 -0.92 14.09
N ARG A 16 18.67 0.36 14.42
CA ARG A 16 20.01 0.83 14.80
C ARG A 16 20.51 0.15 16.07
N TRP A 17 19.62 -0.04 17.04
CA TRP A 17 19.91 -0.79 18.25
C TRP A 17 18.90 -1.89 18.46
N THR A 18 19.35 -3.00 19.02
CA THR A 18 18.44 -4.05 19.50
C THR A 18 18.66 -4.36 20.98
N SER A 19 17.60 -4.85 21.63
CA SER A 19 17.63 -5.29 23.02
C SER A 19 16.77 -6.54 23.18
N GLY A 20 17.04 -7.32 24.23
CA GLY A 20 16.30 -8.54 24.51
C GLY A 20 16.65 -9.72 23.59
N ILE A 21 16.01 -10.85 23.86
CA ILE A 21 16.20 -12.12 23.15
C ILE A 21 14.83 -12.78 22.91
N GLY A 22 14.79 -13.72 21.96
CA GLY A 22 13.55 -14.46 21.67
C GLY A 22 12.38 -13.53 21.34
N VAL A 23 11.22 -13.78 21.96
CA VAL A 23 9.97 -13.03 21.75
C VAL A 23 10.03 -11.60 22.28
N GLU A 24 10.86 -11.35 23.29
CA GLU A 24 11.10 -10.01 23.86
C GLU A 24 12.20 -9.25 23.11
N LYS A 25 12.69 -9.77 21.98
CA LYS A 25 13.66 -9.04 21.16
C LYS A 25 12.99 -7.83 20.52
N GLU A 26 13.48 -6.65 20.86
CA GLU A 26 13.03 -5.37 20.34
C GLU A 26 14.12 -4.67 19.51
N GLY A 27 13.68 -3.84 18.57
CA GLY A 27 14.53 -2.96 17.77
C GLY A 27 14.08 -1.51 17.88
N VAL A 28 15.05 -0.60 18.02
CA VAL A 28 14.82 0.85 17.96
C VAL A 28 14.63 1.25 16.49
N CYS A 29 13.53 1.92 16.18
CA CYS A 29 13.31 2.47 14.84
C CYS A 29 14.30 3.62 14.57
N PRO A 30 15.13 3.54 13.51
CA PRO A 30 16.13 4.57 13.22
C PRO A 30 15.47 5.90 12.81
N LEU A 31 14.32 5.87 12.14
CA LEU A 31 13.64 7.06 11.64
C LEU A 31 12.94 7.85 12.75
N CYS A 32 12.27 7.16 13.68
CA CYS A 32 11.75 7.80 14.89
C CYS A 32 12.88 8.44 15.69
N TRP A 33 14.01 7.75 15.84
CA TRP A 33 15.16 8.28 16.57
C TRP A 33 15.71 9.56 15.93
N ILE A 34 15.89 9.58 14.61
CA ILE A 34 16.32 10.79 13.88
C ILE A 34 15.33 11.94 14.07
N ASN A 35 14.03 11.64 14.19
CA ASN A 35 12.98 12.62 14.48
C ASN A 35 12.84 12.98 15.98
N GLY A 36 13.77 12.52 16.84
CA GLY A 36 13.78 12.84 18.27
C GLY A 36 12.92 11.94 19.17
N GLU A 37 12.39 10.84 18.64
CA GLU A 37 11.54 9.90 19.37
C GLU A 37 12.21 8.54 19.57
N LEU A 38 12.37 8.12 20.84
CA LEU A 38 12.80 6.76 21.14
C LEU A 38 11.61 5.80 21.06
N ARG A 39 11.43 5.15 19.90
CA ARG A 39 10.42 4.10 19.71
C ARG A 39 11.07 2.73 19.51
N THR A 40 10.72 1.78 20.36
CA THR A 40 11.10 0.37 20.24
C THR A 40 9.90 -0.48 19.83
N PHE A 41 10.16 -1.51 19.03
CA PHE A 41 9.13 -2.45 18.59
C PHE A 41 9.64 -3.89 18.64
N ARG A 42 8.76 -4.81 19.04
CA ARG A 42 9.04 -6.25 19.02
C ARG A 42 9.29 -6.75 17.59
N THR A 43 10.41 -7.44 17.40
CA THR A 43 10.87 -7.90 16.08
C THR A 43 10.28 -9.26 15.69
N LYS A 44 9.94 -10.12 16.66
CA LYS A 44 9.42 -11.48 16.40
C LYS A 44 7.92 -11.56 16.15
N VAL A 45 7.17 -10.51 16.46
CA VAL A 45 5.71 -10.43 16.25
C VAL A 45 5.33 -9.44 15.14
N SER A 46 6.28 -9.14 14.26
CA SER A 46 6.14 -8.22 13.12
C SER A 46 5.78 -6.77 13.48
N ALA A 47 5.72 -6.37 14.75
CA ALA A 47 5.41 -4.99 15.14
C ALA A 47 6.39 -3.99 14.50
N TYR A 48 7.69 -4.30 14.54
CA TYR A 48 8.73 -3.52 13.86
C TYR A 48 8.49 -3.43 12.35
N TRP A 49 8.21 -4.57 11.71
CA TRP A 49 7.95 -4.64 10.27
C TRP A 49 6.74 -3.78 9.86
N TYR A 50 5.62 -3.88 10.58
CA TYR A 50 4.43 -3.07 10.32
C TYR A 50 4.72 -1.57 10.49
N HIS A 51 5.48 -1.20 11.52
CA HIS A 51 5.86 0.18 11.75
C HIS A 51 6.68 0.74 10.58
N MET A 52 7.75 0.04 10.17
CA MET A 52 8.57 0.50 9.04
C MET A 52 7.77 0.58 7.74
N ASN A 53 6.94 -0.42 7.45
CA ASN A 53 6.20 -0.48 6.18
C ASN A 53 5.05 0.54 6.10
N PHE A 54 4.32 0.79 7.19
CA PHE A 54 3.05 1.52 7.13
C PHE A 54 3.02 2.81 7.95
N PHE A 55 4.04 3.07 8.76
CA PHE A 55 4.24 4.37 9.41
C PHE A 55 5.30 5.22 8.72
N HIS A 56 6.37 4.60 8.23
CA HIS A 56 7.44 5.30 7.51
C HIS A 56 7.47 5.05 6.00
N GLY A 57 6.79 4.01 5.52
CA GLY A 57 6.81 3.66 4.10
C GLY A 57 8.16 3.12 3.63
N ILE A 58 8.90 2.42 4.50
CA ILE A 58 10.18 1.78 4.17
C ILE A 58 9.95 0.30 3.88
N SER A 59 10.45 -0.16 2.74
CA SER A 59 10.41 -1.55 2.32
C SER A 59 11.40 -2.39 3.13
N SER A 60 10.93 -3.54 3.63
CA SER A 60 11.81 -4.54 4.25
C SER A 60 12.71 -5.26 3.24
N ALA A 61 12.39 -5.18 1.94
CA ALA A 61 13.12 -5.87 0.88
C ALA A 61 14.28 -5.02 0.33
N THR A 62 14.03 -3.72 0.10
CA THR A 62 15.04 -2.81 -0.46
C THR A 62 15.75 -2.01 0.61
N CYS A 63 15.26 -2.02 1.86
CA CYS A 63 15.70 -1.15 2.94
C CYS A 63 15.56 0.36 2.64
N GLN A 64 14.76 0.71 1.63
CA GLN A 64 14.55 2.07 1.12
C GLN A 64 13.06 2.48 1.19
N PRO A 65 12.75 3.79 1.09
CA PRO A 65 11.38 4.26 0.93
C PRO A 65 10.69 3.68 -0.31
N TYR A 66 9.39 3.44 -0.20
CA TYR A 66 8.56 3.09 -1.36
C TYR A 66 8.56 4.23 -2.38
N GLU A 67 8.76 3.89 -3.65
CA GLU A 67 8.63 4.87 -4.73
C GLU A 67 7.25 5.53 -4.72
N PRO A 68 7.18 6.85 -4.94
CA PRO A 68 5.94 7.58 -4.98
C PRO A 68 5.13 7.25 -6.25
N PRO A 69 3.83 7.60 -6.31
CA PRO A 69 3.06 7.51 -7.54
C PRO A 69 3.70 8.33 -8.67
N ARG A 70 3.73 7.77 -9.89
CA ARG A 70 4.23 8.49 -11.08
C ARG A 70 3.34 9.66 -11.49
N ALA A 71 2.05 9.56 -11.19
CA ALA A 71 1.07 10.60 -11.42
C ALA A 71 0.02 10.51 -10.33
N VAL A 72 -0.66 11.62 -10.08
CA VAL A 72 -1.78 11.70 -9.15
C VAL A 72 -2.96 12.32 -9.89
N ARG A 73 -4.15 11.77 -9.69
CA ARG A 73 -5.40 12.30 -10.25
C ARG A 73 -6.49 12.38 -9.20
N GLN A 74 -7.48 13.20 -9.48
CA GLN A 74 -8.70 13.29 -8.69
C GLN A 74 -9.85 12.65 -9.46
N VAL A 75 -10.60 11.78 -8.78
CA VAL A 75 -11.80 11.14 -9.32
C VAL A 75 -13.02 11.62 -8.55
N VAL A 76 -14.13 11.84 -9.27
CA VAL A 76 -15.41 12.25 -8.68
C VAL A 76 -16.16 10.99 -8.28
N LEU A 77 -16.39 10.80 -6.98
CA LEU A 77 -17.36 9.83 -6.47
C LEU A 77 -18.68 10.53 -6.18
N THR A 78 -19.75 9.75 -6.05
CA THR A 78 -21.09 10.27 -5.70
C THR A 78 -21.10 11.11 -4.42
N THR A 79 -20.24 10.78 -3.46
CA THR A 79 -20.22 11.41 -2.13
C THR A 79 -19.10 12.42 -1.93
N ARG A 80 -18.00 12.34 -2.71
CA ARG A 80 -16.81 13.19 -2.53
C ARG A 80 -15.85 13.09 -3.71
N LEU A 81 -14.87 13.98 -3.70
CA LEU A 81 -13.68 13.87 -4.54
C LEU A 81 -12.67 12.95 -3.85
N MET A 82 -12.02 12.06 -4.61
CA MET A 82 -11.06 11.09 -4.10
C MET A 82 -9.77 11.14 -4.93
N MET A 83 -8.63 10.99 -4.25
CA MET A 83 -7.32 10.99 -4.91
C MET A 83 -6.86 9.57 -5.26
N GLU A 84 -6.26 9.41 -6.43
CA GLU A 84 -5.62 8.18 -6.89
C GLU A 84 -4.20 8.45 -7.37
N GLY A 85 -3.29 7.49 -7.17
CA GLY A 85 -1.91 7.52 -7.62
C GLY A 85 -1.64 6.45 -8.68
N TYR A 86 -0.91 6.78 -9.73
CA TYR A 86 -0.53 5.84 -10.79
C TYR A 86 0.73 5.06 -10.41
N CYS A 87 0.61 3.73 -10.35
CA CYS A 87 1.70 2.84 -10.02
C CYS A 87 2.61 2.56 -11.21
N HIS A 88 3.92 2.75 -11.02
CA HIS A 88 4.93 2.46 -12.03
C HIS A 88 5.04 0.97 -12.35
N GLN A 89 4.72 0.11 -11.37
CA GLN A 89 4.92 -1.33 -11.44
C GLN A 89 3.75 -2.04 -12.10
N CYS A 90 2.55 -1.94 -11.53
CA CYS A 90 1.37 -2.59 -12.10
C CYS A 90 0.66 -1.75 -13.17
N SER A 91 1.07 -0.49 -13.39
CA SER A 91 0.44 0.42 -14.35
C SER A 91 -1.05 0.68 -14.08
N GLN A 92 -1.46 0.61 -12.81
CA GLN A 92 -2.84 0.86 -12.36
C GLN A 92 -2.95 2.15 -11.53
N TRP A 93 -4.15 2.73 -11.53
CA TRP A 93 -4.51 3.81 -10.61
C TRP A 93 -4.95 3.20 -9.27
N ILE A 94 -4.30 3.65 -8.19
CA ILE A 94 -4.47 3.12 -6.84
C ILE A 94 -5.08 4.21 -5.95
N PRO A 95 -6.16 3.92 -5.22
CA PRO A 95 -6.68 4.78 -4.16
C PRO A 95 -5.59 5.28 -3.19
N LEU A 96 -5.48 6.59 -3.01
CA LEU A 96 -4.61 7.20 -1.99
C LEU A 96 -5.32 7.43 -0.65
N GLU A 97 -6.63 7.19 -0.62
CA GLU A 97 -7.51 7.42 0.53
C GLU A 97 -8.51 6.26 0.67
N SER A 98 -9.25 6.21 1.78
CA SER A 98 -10.39 5.30 1.91
C SER A 98 -11.61 5.85 1.18
N ILE A 99 -12.44 4.96 0.62
CA ILE A 99 -13.75 5.35 0.06
C ILE A 99 -14.62 6.06 1.12
N LYS A 100 -14.59 5.57 2.36
CA LYS A 100 -15.22 6.21 3.51
C LYS A 100 -14.38 7.40 3.99
N ILE A 101 -15.05 8.48 4.38
CA ILE A 101 -14.44 9.65 5.02
C ILE A 101 -14.06 9.25 6.45
N ILE A 102 -12.83 8.81 6.63
CA ILE A 102 -12.27 8.44 7.93
C ILE A 102 -10.93 9.14 8.11
N THR A 103 -10.62 9.54 9.34
CA THR A 103 -9.29 10.01 9.69
C THR A 103 -8.34 8.82 9.76
N VAL A 104 -7.16 8.98 9.17
CA VAL A 104 -6.07 7.98 9.23
C VAL A 104 -4.87 8.62 9.89
N ASN A 105 -4.18 7.84 10.73
CA ASN A 105 -2.98 8.30 11.45
C ASN A 105 -1.84 8.64 10.49
N VAL A 106 -1.79 7.98 9.32
CA VAL A 106 -0.78 8.19 8.30
C VAL A 106 -1.47 8.37 6.95
N ARG A 107 -1.28 9.54 6.34
CA ARG A 107 -1.98 9.93 5.11
C ARG A 107 -1.63 8.99 3.94
N GLN A 108 -0.37 8.58 3.83
CA GLN A 108 0.15 7.77 2.73
C GLN A 108 -0.10 6.26 2.88
N ILE A 109 -0.76 5.81 3.95
CA ILE A 109 -0.86 4.38 4.29
C ILE A 109 -1.50 3.53 3.18
N TYR A 110 -2.43 4.07 2.40
CA TYR A 110 -3.08 3.36 1.30
C TYR A 110 -2.09 3.05 0.18
N TRP A 111 -1.26 4.03 -0.18
CA TRP A 111 -0.19 3.85 -1.15
C TRP A 111 0.84 2.83 -0.67
N TRP A 112 1.30 2.95 0.57
CA TRP A 112 2.32 2.04 1.11
C TRP A 112 1.82 0.60 1.25
N LYS A 113 0.53 0.40 1.55
CA LYS A 113 -0.09 -0.94 1.50
C LYS A 113 -0.08 -1.57 0.11
N HIS A 114 -0.26 -0.75 -0.93
CA HIS A 114 -0.11 -1.21 -2.30
C HIS A 114 1.35 -1.50 -2.63
N ALA A 115 2.23 -0.52 -2.39
CA ALA A 115 3.65 -0.61 -2.67
C ALA A 115 4.31 -1.81 -1.97
N GLN A 116 3.96 -2.10 -0.71
CA GLN A 116 4.48 -3.26 0.02
C GLN A 116 4.20 -4.59 -0.68
N LYS A 117 3.07 -4.71 -1.38
CA LYS A 117 2.69 -5.93 -2.11
C LYS A 117 3.18 -5.92 -3.55
N CYS A 118 3.26 -4.72 -4.15
CA CYS A 118 3.52 -4.54 -5.56
C CYS A 118 5.02 -4.40 -5.83
N HIS A 119 5.72 -3.55 -5.07
CA HIS A 119 7.14 -3.17 -5.22
C HIS A 119 8.13 -4.20 -4.63
N ILE A 120 7.82 -5.50 -4.75
CA ILE A 120 8.67 -6.59 -4.22
C ILE A 120 9.60 -7.16 -5.29
N PHE A 121 9.20 -7.10 -6.58
CA PHE A 121 9.93 -7.72 -7.68
C PHE A 121 10.19 -6.72 -8.81
N PRO A 122 11.33 -6.76 -9.51
CA PRO A 122 11.49 -6.00 -10.74
C PRO A 122 10.48 -6.50 -11.79
N VAL A 123 9.72 -5.57 -12.38
CA VAL A 123 8.78 -5.89 -13.46
C VAL A 123 9.57 -6.34 -14.69
N SER A 124 9.37 -7.58 -15.13
CA SER A 124 9.61 -7.93 -16.53
C SER A 124 8.68 -7.05 -17.38
N LYS A 125 9.26 -6.20 -18.24
CA LYS A 125 8.64 -5.20 -19.13
C LYS A 125 7.13 -5.40 -19.38
N PRO A 126 6.29 -4.34 -19.28
CA PRO A 126 4.87 -4.46 -19.58
C PRO A 126 4.65 -4.84 -21.06
N SER A 127 3.78 -5.82 -21.30
CA SER A 127 3.15 -5.95 -22.62
C SER A 127 2.28 -4.71 -22.88
N PRO A 128 2.14 -4.26 -24.14
CA PRO A 128 1.31 -3.10 -24.44
C PRO A 128 -0.14 -3.37 -24.01
N SER A 129 -0.65 -2.54 -23.10
CA SER A 129 -2.06 -2.57 -22.69
C SER A 129 -2.96 -2.33 -23.91
N LEU A 130 -3.80 -3.31 -24.25
CA LEU A 130 -4.91 -3.07 -25.16
C LEU A 130 -5.86 -2.02 -24.54
N PRO A 131 -6.39 -1.08 -25.35
CA PRO A 131 -7.39 -0.12 -24.86
C PRO A 131 -8.63 -0.86 -24.35
N PRO A 132 -9.34 -0.31 -23.34
CA PRO A 132 -10.59 -0.90 -22.87
C PRO A 132 -11.63 -0.85 -24.00
N THR A 133 -11.95 -2.01 -24.57
CA THR A 133 -13.07 -2.16 -25.50
C THR A 133 -14.35 -1.84 -24.74
N ILE A 134 -15.01 -0.74 -25.12
CA ILE A 134 -16.37 -0.44 -24.69
C ILE A 134 -17.26 -1.54 -25.27
N HIS A 135 -17.59 -2.56 -24.48
CA HIS A 135 -18.62 -3.51 -24.86
C HIS A 135 -19.98 -2.82 -24.67
N PRO A 136 -20.79 -2.65 -25.74
CA PRO A 136 -22.15 -2.17 -25.58
C PRO A 136 -22.96 -3.27 -24.89
N THR A 137 -23.41 -3.03 -23.66
CA THR A 137 -24.35 -3.94 -23.01
C THR A 137 -25.68 -3.84 -23.74
N ARG A 138 -26.00 -4.94 -24.42
CA ARG A 138 -27.20 -5.17 -25.20
C ARG A 138 -28.43 -5.03 -24.30
N ASN A 139 -29.24 -4.02 -24.61
CA ASN A 139 -30.59 -3.82 -24.10
C ASN A 139 -31.49 -4.97 -24.58
N THR A 140 -31.88 -5.90 -23.70
CA THR A 140 -32.95 -6.85 -23.97
C THR A 140 -34.24 -6.37 -23.31
N ARG A 141 -35.03 -5.64 -24.11
CA ARG A 141 -36.46 -5.41 -23.84
C ARG A 141 -37.31 -6.47 -24.55
N LYS A 142 -38.37 -6.88 -23.85
CA LYS A 142 -39.57 -7.63 -24.29
C LYS A 142 -39.41 -9.16 -24.22
N ARG A 143 -40.40 -9.93 -23.75
CA ARG A 143 -41.85 -9.79 -24.03
C ARG A 143 -42.69 -10.52 -22.98
N GLN A 144 -43.83 -9.94 -22.64
CA GLN A 144 -44.97 -10.63 -22.02
C GLN A 144 -45.44 -11.80 -22.92
N LEU A 145 -45.88 -12.88 -22.30
CA LEU A 145 -46.79 -13.86 -22.90
C LEU A 145 -47.83 -14.26 -21.85
N THR A 146 -49.07 -13.91 -22.21
CA THR A 146 -50.35 -14.31 -21.65
C THR A 146 -50.66 -15.76 -22.03
N THR A 147 -51.23 -16.55 -21.11
CA THR A 147 -52.29 -17.54 -21.44
C THR A 147 -53.18 -17.76 -20.23
N SER A 148 -54.48 -17.74 -20.51
CA SER A 148 -55.68 -17.76 -19.67
C SER A 148 -56.30 -19.16 -19.53
N ASN A 149 -56.99 -19.42 -18.38
CA ASN A 149 -58.09 -20.37 -18.09
C ASN A 149 -57.90 -21.86 -18.48
N THR A 150 -58.55 -22.91 -17.95
CA THR A 150 -59.82 -23.21 -17.24
C THR A 150 -59.58 -24.58 -16.55
N ILE A 151 -60.13 -24.92 -15.37
CA ILE A 151 -61.45 -25.49 -15.05
C ILE A 151 -61.63 -25.38 -13.54
#